data_AF-A0A3A4RTY2-F1
#
_entry.id   AF-A0A3A4RTY2-F1
#
_cell.length_a   1.000
_cell.length_b   1.000
_cell.length_c   1.000
_cell.angle_alpha   90.00
_cell.angle_beta   90.00
_cell.angle_gamma   90.00
#
_symmetry.space_group_name_H-M   'P 1'
#
loop_
_entity.id
_entity.type
_entity.pdbx_description
1 polymer ?
#
loop_
_entity_poly.entity_id
_entity_poly.type
_entity_poly.pdbx_seq_one_letter_code
_entity_poly.pdbx_strand_id
1 'polypeptide(L)'
;MNQDKEERMSDFLKNLRSGQEKQQPRYGNKTFHEGRQYSGNEKRVGADRRSPKHYKQGQRDLLTETIHDLSPAIKEFLIEFVDSQRKLTEIEEVKVKTEEKKIQVFEDLMAYLKSEGLETLLNLKDEKRKKKKVKKPMDANRKKVMQIIAKMRADGETFDKIALYLEKEKLQTFSNRGQWHAQTVHRLYQDHILP
;
A
#
# COMPACT_ATOMS: atom_id res chain seq x y z
N MET A 1 -22.80 19.77 20.74
CA MET A 1 -22.49 19.91 19.29
C MET A 1 -21.11 19.36 18.90
N ASN A 2 -20.24 18.95 19.84
CA ASN A 2 -18.89 18.43 19.54
C ASN A 2 -18.75 16.90 19.59
N GLN A 3 -19.71 16.17 20.18
CA GLN A 3 -19.64 14.70 20.32
C GLN A 3 -19.89 13.97 18.99
N ASP A 4 -20.82 14.47 18.16
CA ASP A 4 -21.15 13.83 16.87
C ASP A 4 -20.02 13.88 15.84
N LYS A 5 -19.10 14.87 15.96
CA LYS A 5 -17.91 14.97 15.10
C LYS A 5 -16.82 13.98 15.51
N GLU A 6 -16.65 13.74 16.81
CA GLU A 6 -15.70 12.75 17.31
C GLU A 6 -16.14 11.32 16.98
N GLU A 7 -17.44 11.03 17.07
CA GLU A 7 -17.98 9.71 16.70
C GLU A 7 -17.75 9.40 15.22
N ARG A 8 -18.08 10.36 14.33
CA ARG A 8 -17.84 10.23 12.89
C ARG A 8 -16.37 10.08 12.53
N MET A 9 -15.47 10.79 13.20
CA MET A 9 -14.03 10.64 13.01
C MET A 9 -13.53 9.29 13.53
N SER A 10 -14.08 8.78 14.63
CA SER A 10 -13.70 7.49 15.19
C SER A 10 -14.11 6.32 14.29
N ASP A 11 -15.29 6.39 13.66
CA ASP A 11 -15.78 5.36 12.75
C ASP A 11 -15.07 5.38 11.39
N PHE A 12 -14.70 6.57 10.92
CA PHE A 12 -13.86 6.71 9.73
C PHE A 12 -12.47 6.07 9.95
N LEU A 13 -11.86 6.30 11.11
CA LEU A 13 -10.57 5.72 11.46
C LEU A 13 -10.65 4.20 11.72
N LYS A 14 -11.76 3.68 12.25
CA LYS A 14 -11.99 2.24 12.42
C LYS A 14 -12.08 1.52 11.06
N ASN A 15 -12.81 2.08 10.08
CA ASN A 15 -12.91 1.51 8.74
C ASN A 15 -11.58 1.51 7.97
N LEU A 16 -10.69 2.48 8.23
CA LEU A 16 -9.34 2.51 7.66
C LEU A 16 -8.38 1.50 8.30
N ARG A 17 -8.62 1.10 9.56
CA ARG A 17 -7.77 0.15 10.30
C ARG A 17 -8.17 -1.31 10.06
N SER A 18 -9.45 -1.59 9.80
CA SER A 18 -9.98 -2.92 9.49
C SER A 18 -9.92 -3.23 7.99
N GLY A 19 -8.76 -3.02 7.36
CA GLY A 19 -8.50 -3.35 5.95
C GLY A 19 -8.52 -4.85 5.66
N GLN A 20 -9.66 -5.52 5.85
CA GLN A 20 -9.93 -6.87 5.40
C GLN A 20 -11.37 -7.00 4.92
N GLU A 21 -11.51 -7.07 3.60
CA GLU A 21 -12.23 -8.14 2.93
C GLU A 21 -13.62 -8.47 3.49
N LYS A 22 -14.62 -7.70 3.05
CA LYS A 22 -16.02 -8.17 3.07
C LYS A 22 -16.16 -9.32 2.07
N GLN A 23 -15.81 -10.53 2.48
CA GLN A 23 -16.23 -11.74 1.80
C GLN A 23 -17.76 -11.77 1.82
N GLN A 24 -18.39 -11.65 0.65
CA GLN A 24 -19.83 -11.82 0.53
C GLN A 24 -20.21 -13.28 0.84
N PRO A 25 -21.35 -13.54 1.50
CA PRO A 25 -21.81 -14.89 1.74
C PRO A 25 -22.21 -15.56 0.41
N ARG A 26 -21.54 -16.66 0.07
CA ARG A 26 -21.92 -17.57 -1.03
C ARG A 26 -23.31 -18.16 -0.76
N TYR A 27 -24.34 -17.58 -1.37
CA TYR A 27 -25.60 -18.27 -1.61
C TYR A 27 -25.37 -19.29 -2.74
N GLY A 28 -25.63 -20.57 -2.47
CA GLY A 28 -25.52 -21.60 -3.50
C GLY A 28 -25.62 -23.03 -2.98
N ASN A 29 -26.57 -23.30 -2.08
CA ASN A 29 -26.95 -24.67 -1.72
C ASN A 29 -27.79 -25.23 -2.88
N LYS A 30 -27.17 -25.95 -3.82
CA LYS A 30 -27.90 -26.71 -4.86
C LYS A 30 -27.67 -28.21 -4.66
N THR A 31 -28.70 -28.77 -4.05
CA THR A 31 -29.09 -30.16 -3.89
C THR A 31 -28.70 -31.03 -5.08
N PHE A 32 -27.95 -32.10 -4.79
CA PHE A 32 -27.82 -33.27 -5.63
C PHE A 32 -29.23 -33.84 -5.90
N HIS A 33 -29.67 -33.82 -7.17
CA HIS A 33 -30.74 -34.69 -7.63
C HIS A 33 -30.14 -35.77 -8.52
N GLU A 34 -29.92 -36.89 -7.88
CA GLU A 34 -29.63 -38.20 -8.44
C GLU A 34 -30.92 -38.76 -9.09
N GLY A 35 -30.80 -39.32 -10.29
CA GLY A 35 -31.80 -40.21 -10.88
C GLY A 35 -32.85 -39.56 -11.79
N ARG A 36 -32.63 -39.66 -13.11
CA ARG A 36 -33.65 -40.09 -14.07
C ARG A 36 -32.99 -40.54 -15.38
N GLN A 37 -33.07 -41.84 -15.62
CA GLN A 37 -32.67 -42.53 -16.84
C GLN A 37 -33.85 -42.59 -17.84
N TYR A 38 -33.53 -42.42 -19.12
CA TYR A 38 -34.19 -42.89 -20.36
C TYR A 38 -35.67 -42.59 -20.69
N SER A 39 -35.87 -41.89 -21.82
CA SER A 39 -36.79 -42.17 -22.94
C SER A 39 -36.56 -41.03 -23.95
N GLY A 40 -36.25 -41.19 -25.23
CA GLY A 40 -36.82 -42.08 -26.23
C GLY A 40 -36.76 -41.28 -27.53
N ASN A 41 -36.26 -41.90 -28.60
CA ASN A 41 -36.19 -41.32 -29.94
C ASN A 41 -37.53 -40.70 -30.39
N GLU A 42 -37.54 -39.43 -30.76
CA GLU A 42 -38.48 -38.91 -31.74
C GLU A 42 -37.73 -38.15 -32.84
N LYS A 43 -37.49 -38.88 -33.93
CA LYS A 43 -37.26 -38.31 -35.25
C LYS A 43 -38.56 -37.65 -35.71
N ARG A 44 -38.58 -36.32 -35.82
CA ARG A 44 -39.50 -35.58 -36.71
C ARG A 44 -38.62 -34.66 -37.58
N VAL A 45 -38.49 -34.98 -38.88
CA VAL A 45 -39.23 -34.31 -39.98
C VAL A 45 -39.00 -32.81 -39.90
N GLY A 46 -38.11 -32.22 -40.68
CA GLY A 46 -38.29 -32.08 -42.13
C GLY A 46 -38.58 -30.60 -42.41
N ALA A 47 -37.63 -29.95 -43.09
CA ALA A 47 -37.74 -28.64 -43.73
C ALA A 47 -38.21 -27.44 -42.87
N ASP A 48 -37.26 -26.68 -42.33
CA ASP A 48 -37.27 -25.23 -42.59
C ASP A 48 -35.84 -24.64 -42.48
N ARG A 49 -35.17 -24.44 -43.62
CA ARG A 49 -33.93 -23.65 -43.71
C ARG A 49 -34.26 -22.18 -43.96
N ARG A 50 -35.32 -21.63 -43.34
CA ARG A 50 -35.44 -20.17 -43.20
C ARG A 50 -34.43 -19.71 -42.16
N SER A 51 -33.27 -19.29 -42.66
CA SER A 51 -32.29 -18.50 -41.91
C SER A 51 -33.01 -17.39 -41.13
N PRO A 52 -32.96 -17.36 -39.79
CA PRO A 52 -33.56 -16.29 -39.01
C PRO A 52 -32.65 -15.06 -39.10
N LYS A 53 -32.67 -14.35 -40.23
CA LYS A 53 -31.98 -13.06 -40.36
C LYS A 53 -32.63 -11.96 -39.49
N HIS A 54 -33.77 -12.22 -38.86
CA HIS A 54 -34.49 -11.24 -38.03
C HIS A 54 -34.05 -11.15 -36.56
N TYR A 55 -33.26 -12.07 -36.02
CA TYR A 55 -32.81 -11.96 -34.61
C TYR A 55 -31.64 -10.99 -34.39
N LYS A 56 -30.91 -10.59 -35.44
CA LYS A 56 -29.77 -9.65 -35.32
C LYS A 56 -30.17 -8.17 -35.39
N GLN A 57 -31.39 -7.86 -35.84
CA GLN A 57 -31.83 -6.48 -36.00
C GLN A 57 -32.34 -5.89 -34.68
N GLY A 58 -33.18 -6.61 -33.93
CA GLY A 58 -33.68 -6.15 -32.63
C GLY A 58 -32.60 -5.93 -31.55
N GLN A 59 -31.48 -6.67 -31.59
CA GLN A 59 -30.34 -6.40 -30.70
C GLN A 59 -29.60 -5.10 -31.06
N ARG A 60 -29.54 -4.74 -32.34
CA ARG A 60 -28.95 -3.46 -32.77
C ARG A 60 -29.85 -2.30 -32.41
N ASP A 61 -31.16 -2.47 -32.59
CA ASP A 61 -32.16 -1.45 -32.27
C ASP A 61 -32.18 -1.14 -30.76
N LEU A 62 -32.13 -2.16 -29.90
CA LEU A 62 -32.01 -2.00 -28.44
C LEU A 62 -30.68 -1.33 -28.04
N LEU A 63 -29.59 -1.66 -28.71
CA LEU A 63 -28.29 -1.07 -28.45
C LEU A 63 -28.23 0.39 -28.93
N THR A 64 -28.90 0.74 -30.03
CA THR A 64 -29.03 2.14 -30.47
C THR A 64 -29.94 2.96 -29.57
N GLU A 65 -31.00 2.38 -29.03
CA GLU A 65 -31.92 3.05 -28.10
C GLU A 65 -31.22 3.31 -26.75
N THR A 66 -30.54 2.30 -26.21
CA THR A 66 -29.73 2.48 -24.98
C THR A 66 -28.56 3.46 -25.17
N ILE A 67 -27.90 3.48 -26.33
CA ILE A 67 -26.89 4.49 -26.63
C ILE A 67 -27.52 5.88 -26.74
N HIS A 68 -28.70 6.01 -27.36
CA HIS A 68 -29.38 7.30 -27.48
C HIS A 68 -29.77 7.85 -26.10
N ASP A 69 -30.25 6.98 -25.20
CA ASP A 69 -30.62 7.35 -23.83
C ASP A 69 -29.40 7.69 -22.95
N LEU A 70 -28.28 6.99 -23.15
CA LEU A 70 -27.03 7.25 -22.43
C LEU A 70 -26.18 8.38 -23.04
N SER A 71 -26.39 8.71 -24.31
CA SER A 71 -25.69 9.77 -25.04
C SER A 71 -25.67 11.12 -24.31
N PRO A 72 -26.79 11.65 -23.77
CA PRO A 72 -26.76 12.91 -23.03
C PRO A 72 -25.91 12.82 -21.75
N ALA A 73 -26.02 11.73 -20.99
CA ALA A 73 -25.23 11.54 -19.77
C ALA A 73 -23.73 11.40 -20.07
N ILE A 74 -23.36 10.70 -21.17
CA ILE A 74 -21.98 10.61 -21.63
C ILE A 74 -21.46 11.99 -22.05
N LYS A 75 -22.28 12.79 -22.74
CA LYS A 75 -21.91 14.15 -23.15
C LYS A 75 -21.69 15.07 -21.96
N GLU A 76 -22.59 15.06 -20.98
CA GLU A 76 -22.45 15.81 -19.74
C GLU A 76 -21.19 15.40 -18.98
N PHE A 77 -20.96 14.09 -18.83
CA PHE A 77 -19.75 13.57 -18.21
C PHE A 77 -18.47 14.03 -18.94
N LEU A 78 -18.45 14.00 -20.28
CA LEU A 78 -17.29 14.47 -21.04
C LEU A 78 -17.06 15.97 -20.88
N ILE A 79 -18.11 16.78 -20.78
CA ILE A 79 -18.00 18.22 -20.51
C ILE A 79 -17.42 18.44 -19.11
N GLU A 80 -17.98 17.78 -18.09
CA GLU A 80 -17.48 17.87 -16.71
C GLU A 80 -16.03 17.37 -16.59
N PHE A 81 -15.69 16.30 -17.32
CA PHE A 81 -14.34 15.76 -17.36
C PHE A 81 -13.35 16.76 -17.96
N VAL A 82 -13.69 17.39 -19.09
CA VAL A 82 -12.86 18.43 -19.70
C VAL A 82 -12.69 19.62 -18.75
N ASP A 83 -13.76 20.06 -18.08
CA ASP A 83 -13.70 21.12 -17.09
C ASP A 83 -12.83 20.76 -15.88
N SER A 84 -12.89 19.51 -15.42
CA SER A 84 -12.02 19.01 -14.36
C SER A 84 -10.56 18.99 -14.78
N GLN A 85 -10.25 18.55 -16.00
CA GLN A 85 -8.89 18.57 -16.53
C GLN A 85 -8.36 20.00 -16.66
N ARG A 86 -9.19 20.92 -17.12
CA ARG A 86 -8.85 22.35 -17.18
C ARG A 86 -8.51 22.93 -15.80
N LYS A 87 -9.32 22.62 -14.78
CA LYS A 87 -9.04 23.04 -13.40
C LYS A 87 -7.73 22.44 -12.87
N LEU A 88 -7.44 21.18 -13.18
CA LEU A 88 -6.17 20.55 -12.80
C LEU A 88 -4.98 21.26 -13.45
N THR A 89 -5.07 21.57 -14.75
CA THR A 89 -4.02 22.32 -15.45
C THR A 89 -3.83 23.72 -14.86
N GLU A 90 -4.90 24.43 -14.51
CA GLU A 90 -4.81 25.75 -13.88
C GLU A 90 -4.12 25.69 -12.51
N ILE A 91 -4.42 24.67 -11.70
CA ILE A 91 -3.74 24.45 -10.40
C ILE A 91 -2.26 24.14 -10.59
N GLU A 92 -1.92 23.32 -11.58
CA GLU A 92 -0.53 23.01 -11.92
C GLU A 92 0.23 24.26 -12.38
N GLU A 93 -0.37 25.09 -13.24
CA GLU A 93 0.24 26.36 -13.67
C GLU A 93 0.48 27.30 -12.49
N VAL A 94 -0.47 27.43 -11.57
CA VAL A 94 -0.29 28.26 -10.36
C VAL A 94 0.84 27.70 -9.51
N LYS A 95 0.90 26.38 -9.34
CA LYS A 95 1.98 25.73 -8.59
C LYS A 95 3.34 26.02 -9.23
N VAL A 96 3.48 25.84 -10.54
CA VAL A 96 4.71 26.16 -11.28
C VAL A 96 5.10 27.63 -11.06
N LYS A 97 4.17 28.58 -11.21
CA LYS A 97 4.42 30.01 -10.94
C LYS A 97 4.89 30.28 -9.51
N THR A 98 4.37 29.57 -8.52
CA THR A 98 4.85 29.71 -7.13
C THR A 98 6.23 29.10 -6.91
N GLU A 99 6.55 28.01 -7.61
CA GLU A 99 7.86 27.38 -7.55
C GLU A 99 8.92 28.25 -8.24
N GLU A 100 8.61 28.85 -9.39
CA GLU A 100 9.45 29.84 -10.07
C GLU A 100 9.77 31.03 -9.16
N LYS A 101 8.77 31.60 -8.49
CA LYS A 101 8.98 32.69 -7.52
C LYS A 101 9.90 32.27 -6.37
N LYS A 102 9.78 31.03 -5.89
CA LYS A 102 10.69 30.52 -4.84
C LYS A 102 12.11 30.45 -5.36
N ILE A 103 12.31 29.90 -6.56
CA ILE A 103 13.64 29.81 -7.20
C ILE A 103 14.22 31.21 -7.36
N GLN A 104 13.44 32.16 -7.86
CA GLN A 104 13.87 33.54 -8.01
C GLN A 104 14.32 34.16 -6.68
N VAL A 105 13.55 34.00 -5.61
CA VAL A 105 13.96 34.49 -4.27
C VAL A 105 15.24 33.81 -3.80
N PHE A 106 15.41 32.50 -4.05
CA PHE A 106 16.65 31.80 -3.73
C PHE A 106 17.83 32.31 -4.55
N GLU A 107 17.64 32.59 -5.84
CA GLU A 107 18.68 33.17 -6.70
C GLU A 107 19.09 34.56 -6.24
N ASP A 108 18.13 35.42 -5.89
CA ASP A 108 18.38 36.76 -5.35
C ASP A 108 19.14 36.68 -4.02
N LEU A 109 18.74 35.78 -3.13
CA LEU A 109 19.43 35.55 -1.86
C LEU A 109 20.84 35.00 -2.08
N MET A 110 21.04 34.10 -3.04
CA MET A 110 22.35 33.60 -3.40
C MET A 110 23.24 34.69 -4.00
N ALA A 111 22.68 35.57 -4.85
CA ALA A 111 23.41 36.70 -5.40
C ALA A 111 23.84 37.69 -4.30
N TYR A 112 22.94 37.97 -3.36
CA TYR A 112 23.22 38.79 -2.18
C TYR A 112 24.34 38.18 -1.32
N LEU A 113 24.25 36.89 -0.97
CA LEU A 113 25.28 36.21 -0.16
C LEU A 113 26.65 36.15 -0.85
N LYS A 114 26.67 35.99 -2.19
CA LYS A 114 27.92 36.07 -2.96
C LYS A 114 28.53 37.47 -2.89
N SER A 115 27.70 38.52 -2.96
CA SER A 115 28.18 39.91 -2.88
C SER A 115 28.77 40.27 -1.51
N GLU A 116 28.30 39.63 -0.43
CA GLU A 116 28.84 39.81 0.93
C GLU A 116 30.08 38.94 1.24
N GLY A 117 30.60 38.16 0.26
CA GLY A 117 31.78 37.32 0.45
C GLY A 117 31.54 36.06 1.31
N LEU A 118 30.28 35.65 1.50
CA LEU A 118 29.87 34.48 2.28
C LEU A 118 29.82 33.17 1.46
N GLU A 119 30.62 33.08 0.39
CA GLU A 119 30.64 31.95 -0.54
C GLU A 119 30.91 30.59 0.14
N THR A 120 31.56 30.60 1.30
CA THR A 120 31.88 29.42 2.10
C THR A 120 30.65 28.74 2.73
N LEU A 121 29.55 29.46 2.96
CA LEU A 121 28.29 28.88 3.47
C LEU A 121 27.52 28.11 2.39
N LEU A 122 27.72 28.44 1.12
CA LEU A 122 27.05 27.81 -0.03
C LEU A 122 27.77 26.55 -0.53
N ASN A 123 29.02 26.33 -0.11
CA ASN A 123 29.79 25.11 -0.36
C ASN A 123 29.38 23.95 0.58
N LEU A 124 28.08 23.77 0.80
CA LEU A 124 27.50 22.50 1.21
C LEU A 124 27.57 21.55 0.00
N LYS A 125 28.79 21.19 -0.41
CA LYS A 125 29.02 20.08 -1.32
C LYS A 125 28.15 18.92 -0.85
N ASP A 126 27.49 18.29 -1.81
CA ASP A 126 26.82 17.02 -1.73
C ASP A 126 27.69 15.95 -1.06
N GLU A 127 27.86 16.03 0.25
CA GLU A 127 28.02 14.88 1.11
C GLU A 127 26.70 14.14 0.96
N LYS A 128 26.65 13.31 -0.10
CA LYS A 128 25.71 12.21 -0.28
C LYS A 128 25.30 11.80 1.12
N ARG A 129 24.01 11.95 1.44
CA ARG A 129 23.42 11.50 2.70
C ARG A 129 23.59 9.97 2.82
N LYS A 130 24.83 9.49 2.96
CA LYS A 130 25.14 8.31 3.74
C LYS A 130 24.62 8.72 5.09
N LYS A 131 23.45 8.20 5.46
CA LYS A 131 23.00 8.20 6.85
C LYS A 131 24.18 7.64 7.63
N LYS A 132 25.05 8.50 8.18
CA LYS A 132 26.02 8.08 9.18
C LYS A 132 25.13 7.49 10.25
N LYS A 133 25.09 6.15 10.34
CA LYS A 133 24.45 5.46 11.45
C LYS A 133 25.14 6.06 12.66
N VAL A 134 24.50 7.03 13.31
CA VAL A 134 24.95 7.56 14.58
C VAL A 134 25.06 6.31 15.43
N LYS A 135 26.30 5.88 15.74
CA LYS A 135 26.54 4.78 16.66
C LYS A 135 26.01 5.28 17.98
N LYS A 136 24.71 5.06 18.23
CA LYS A 136 24.14 5.27 19.55
C LYS A 136 25.08 4.56 20.53
N PRO A 137 25.49 5.21 21.63
CA PRO A 137 26.35 4.57 22.62
C PRO A 137 25.72 3.21 22.94
N MET A 138 26.50 2.15 22.74
CA MET A 138 26.01 0.80 22.88
C MET A 138 25.68 0.59 24.36
N ASP A 139 24.39 0.52 24.69
CA ASP A 139 23.92 0.33 26.05
C ASP A 139 24.67 -0.85 26.70
N ALA A 140 25.11 -0.69 27.95
CA ALA A 140 25.87 -1.72 28.66
C ALA A 140 25.14 -3.08 28.69
N ASN A 141 23.80 -3.04 28.74
CA ASN A 141 22.94 -4.22 28.64
C ASN A 141 23.07 -4.93 27.28
N ARG A 142 23.12 -4.16 26.18
CA ARG A 142 23.28 -4.68 24.82
C ARG A 142 24.62 -5.39 24.63
N LYS A 143 25.69 -4.83 25.20
CA LYS A 143 27.02 -5.47 25.17
C LYS A 143 27.01 -6.81 25.90
N LYS A 144 26.39 -6.89 27.09
CA LYS A 144 26.28 -8.11 27.88
C LYS A 144 25.51 -9.20 27.14
N VAL A 145 24.35 -8.86 26.58
CA VAL A 145 23.54 -9.79 25.76
C VAL A 145 24.36 -10.34 24.59
N MET A 146 25.07 -9.46 23.85
CA MET A 146 25.92 -9.89 22.73
C MET A 146 27.03 -10.84 23.16
N GLN A 147 27.67 -10.59 24.30
CA GLN A 147 28.71 -11.48 24.85
C GLN A 147 28.17 -12.85 25.23
N ILE A 148 26.99 -12.91 25.85
CA ILE A 148 26.33 -14.17 26.21
C ILE A 148 25.98 -14.97 24.95
N ILE A 149 25.39 -14.32 23.94
CA ILE A 149 25.04 -14.96 22.67
C ILE A 149 26.31 -15.50 21.99
N ALA A 150 27.39 -14.73 21.94
CA ALA A 150 28.66 -15.16 21.35
C ALA A 150 29.25 -16.37 22.08
N LYS A 151 29.27 -16.34 23.41
CA LYS A 151 29.79 -17.43 24.24
C LYS A 151 28.99 -18.72 24.06
N MET A 152 27.67 -18.65 24.20
CA MET A 152 26.81 -19.84 24.05
C MET A 152 26.82 -20.39 22.63
N ARG A 153 27.05 -19.56 21.61
CA ARG A 153 27.24 -20.03 20.23
C ARG A 153 28.60 -20.67 19.99
N ALA A 154 29.65 -20.19 20.65
CA ALA A 154 30.94 -20.86 20.65
C ALA A 154 30.84 -22.25 21.32
N ASP A 155 29.99 -22.37 22.34
CA ASP A 155 29.68 -23.63 23.02
C ASP A 155 28.72 -24.54 22.21
N GLY A 156 28.28 -24.11 21.02
CA GLY A 156 27.45 -24.90 20.11
C GLY A 156 25.95 -24.92 20.44
N GLU A 157 25.48 -24.10 21.38
CA GLU A 157 24.08 -24.13 21.81
C GLU A 157 23.12 -23.55 20.75
N THR A 158 21.90 -24.08 20.72
CA THR A 158 20.82 -23.64 19.83
C THR A 158 20.26 -22.28 20.26
N PHE A 159 19.78 -21.48 19.30
CA PHE A 159 19.24 -20.14 19.56
C PHE A 159 18.03 -20.15 20.52
N ASP A 160 17.23 -21.22 20.56
CA ASP A 160 16.12 -21.38 21.51
C ASP A 160 16.61 -21.47 22.96
N LYS A 161 17.64 -22.27 23.21
CA LYS A 161 18.26 -22.38 24.54
C LYS A 161 18.89 -21.07 24.99
N ILE A 162 19.49 -20.32 24.05
CA ILE A 162 20.07 -19.00 24.35
C ILE A 162 18.97 -18.01 24.74
N ALA A 163 17.83 -18.03 24.05
CA ALA A 163 16.69 -17.19 24.40
C ALA A 163 16.16 -17.50 25.80
N LEU A 164 16.00 -18.78 26.15
CA LEU A 164 15.60 -19.21 27.50
C LEU A 164 16.63 -18.80 28.56
N TYR A 165 17.92 -18.87 28.24
CA TYR A 165 18.99 -18.44 29.14
C TYR A 165 18.93 -16.93 29.42
N LEU A 166 18.70 -16.11 28.39
CA LEU A 166 18.57 -14.65 28.53
C LEU A 166 17.32 -14.25 29.35
N GLU A 167 16.24 -15.03 29.26
CA GLU A 167 15.06 -14.85 30.09
C GLU A 167 15.33 -15.23 31.55
N LYS A 168 16.05 -16.34 31.80
CA LYS A 168 16.44 -16.77 33.14
C LYS A 168 17.35 -15.75 33.85
N GLU A 169 18.26 -15.13 33.11
CA GLU A 169 19.15 -14.05 33.59
C GLU A 169 18.41 -12.70 33.77
N LYS A 170 17.09 -12.65 33.54
CA LYS A 170 16.24 -11.45 33.66
C LYS A 170 16.72 -10.27 32.81
N LEU A 171 17.36 -10.54 31.67
CA LEU A 171 17.81 -9.49 30.76
C LEU A 171 16.63 -8.97 29.94
N GLN A 172 16.33 -7.67 30.08
CA GLN A 172 15.28 -7.02 29.30
C GLN A 172 15.61 -7.07 27.80
N THR A 173 14.60 -7.38 26.99
CA THR A 173 14.69 -7.32 25.52
C THR A 173 14.95 -5.89 25.08
N PHE A 174 15.54 -5.69 23.89
CA PHE A 174 15.83 -4.33 23.37
C PHE A 174 14.58 -3.48 23.14
N SER A 175 13.40 -4.10 23.04
CA SER A 175 12.11 -3.42 22.95
C SER A 175 11.49 -3.13 24.33
N ASN A 176 12.14 -3.52 25.43
CA ASN A 176 11.64 -3.47 26.82
C ASN A 176 10.24 -4.11 27.01
N ARG A 177 9.85 -5.00 26.11
CA ARG A 177 8.52 -5.62 26.06
C ARG A 177 8.66 -7.06 25.56
N GLY A 178 8.19 -8.01 26.36
CA GLY A 178 8.12 -9.44 26.00
C GLY A 178 9.39 -10.26 26.27
N GLN A 179 9.31 -11.53 25.88
CA GLN A 179 10.34 -12.55 26.07
C GLN A 179 11.38 -12.56 24.95
N TRP A 180 12.52 -13.19 25.20
CA TRP A 180 13.51 -13.44 24.15
C TRP A 180 13.00 -14.52 23.20
N HIS A 181 13.09 -14.26 21.90
CA HIS A 181 12.77 -15.22 20.85
C HIS A 181 14.04 -15.61 20.10
N ALA A 182 14.17 -16.90 19.75
CA ALA A 182 15.33 -17.43 19.03
C ALA A 182 15.62 -16.68 17.72
N GLN A 183 14.58 -16.25 17.01
CA GLN A 183 14.72 -15.45 15.79
C GLN A 183 15.42 -14.11 16.06
N THR A 184 15.12 -13.45 17.17
CA THR A 184 15.76 -12.19 17.57
C THR A 184 17.23 -12.41 17.89
N VAL A 185 17.53 -13.48 18.64
CA VAL A 185 18.91 -13.88 18.98
C VAL A 185 19.72 -14.18 17.70
N HIS A 186 19.13 -14.88 16.74
CA HIS A 186 19.76 -15.21 15.46
C HIS A 186 20.10 -13.95 14.66
N ARG A 187 19.15 -13.02 14.51
CA ARG A 187 19.40 -11.73 13.83
C ARG A 187 20.53 -10.95 14.50
N LEU A 188 20.55 -10.92 15.83
CA LEU A 188 21.60 -10.22 16.58
C LEU A 188 22.99 -10.85 16.39
N TYR A 189 23.04 -12.17 16.26
CA TYR A 189 24.27 -12.88 15.95
C TYR A 189 24.76 -12.55 14.53
N GLN A 190 23.86 -12.54 13.54
CA GLN A 190 24.21 -12.16 12.17
C GLN A 190 24.63 -10.69 12.02
N ASP A 191 23.91 -9.75 12.64
CA ASP A 191 24.14 -8.31 12.43
C ASP A 191 25.39 -7.77 13.13
N HIS A 192 25.85 -8.44 14.19
CA HIS A 192 26.86 -7.88 15.10
C HIS A 192 28.05 -8.80 15.36
N ILE A 193 27.93 -10.10 15.13
CA ILE A 193 29.00 -11.07 15.44
C ILE A 193 29.62 -11.65 14.16
N LEU A 194 28.86 -11.75 13.06
CA LEU A 194 29.42 -12.04 11.73
C LEU A 194 29.55 -10.72 10.94
N PRO A 195 30.75 -10.32 10.50
CA PRO A 195 30.94 -9.14 9.65
C PRO A 195 30.41 -9.33 8.23
#